data_AF-A0A699W0K6-F1
#
_entry.id   AF-A0A699W0K6-F1
#
_cell.length_a   1.000
_cell.length_b   1.000
_cell.length_c   1.000
_cell.angle_alpha   90.00
_cell.angle_beta   90.00
_cell.angle_gamma   90.00
#
_symmetry.space_group_name_H-M   'P 1'
#
loop_
_entity.id
_entity.type
_entity.pdbx_description
1 polymer ?
#
loop_
_entity_poly.entity_id
_entity_poly.type
_entity_poly.pdbx_seq_one_letter_code
_entity_poly.pdbx_strand_id
1 'polypeptide(L)'
;MKMMTDKYCPRNEIRKLERELWELKVKGTELASYTQRFQELALLCGRMFSAESDKVEKYVVGLPDMIHGSVVASKPKTMQEAIEIAT
;
A
#
# COMPACT_ATOMS: atom_id res chain seq x y z
N MET A 1 21.94 -18.09 -13.34
CA MET A 1 22.13 -18.03 -11.87
C MET A 1 20.78 -17.77 -11.23
N LYS A 2 20.20 -18.75 -10.52
CA LYS A 2 18.93 -18.62 -9.80
C LYS A 2 19.27 -18.24 -8.37
N MET A 3 19.01 -16.99 -7.97
CA MET A 3 19.38 -16.53 -6.63
C MET A 3 18.51 -17.24 -5.59
N MET A 4 19.18 -17.88 -4.63
CA MET A 4 18.60 -18.49 -3.45
C MET A 4 18.22 -17.40 -2.45
N THR A 5 17.06 -16.73 -2.60
CA THR A 5 16.59 -15.75 -1.60
C THR A 5 15.26 -16.10 -0.93
N ASP A 6 14.67 -17.27 -1.24
CA ASP A 6 13.41 -17.72 -0.63
C ASP A 6 13.66 -18.71 0.54
N LYS A 7 14.73 -18.56 1.32
CA LYS A 7 15.09 -19.63 2.29
C LYS A 7 14.46 -19.52 3.66
N TYR A 8 14.00 -18.35 4.11
CA TYR A 8 13.18 -18.26 5.32
C TYR A 8 12.65 -16.84 5.50
N CYS A 9 11.52 -16.49 4.87
CA CYS A 9 10.68 -15.46 5.48
C CYS A 9 9.74 -16.22 6.42
N PRO A 10 9.95 -16.16 7.75
CA PRO A 10 9.06 -16.86 8.67
C PRO A 10 7.65 -16.37 8.39
N ARG A 11 6.70 -17.28 8.20
CA ARG A 11 5.28 -16.92 7.94
C ARG A 11 4.74 -15.89 8.94
N ASN A 12 5.30 -15.87 10.16
CA ASN A 12 5.00 -14.89 11.18
C ASN A 12 5.43 -13.46 10.85
N GLU A 13 6.57 -13.25 10.19
CA GLU A 13 7.05 -11.94 9.77
C GLU A 13 6.19 -11.38 8.63
N ILE A 14 5.85 -12.21 7.63
CA ILE A 14 4.89 -11.82 6.59
C ILE A 14 3.56 -11.40 7.22
N ARG A 15 3.02 -12.19 8.16
CA ARG A 15 1.77 -11.85 8.87
C ARG A 15 1.87 -10.56 9.70
N LYS A 16 3.06 -10.16 10.16
CA LYS A 16 3.25 -8.87 10.84
C LYS A 16 3.17 -7.74 9.84
N LEU A 17 3.85 -7.87 8.69
CA LEU A 17 3.83 -6.88 7.62
C LEU A 17 2.43 -6.72 7.01
N GLU A 18 1.70 -7.82 6.83
CA GLU A 18 0.29 -7.80 6.38
C GLU A 18 -0.60 -7.04 7.36
N ARG A 19 -0.40 -7.23 8.68
CA ARG A 19 -1.13 -6.47 9.71
C ARG A 19 -0.75 -5.00 9.71
N GLU A 20 0.54 -4.68 9.61
CA GLU A 20 1.02 -3.31 9.51
C GLU A 20 0.40 -2.58 8.32
N LEU A 21 0.40 -3.23 7.14
CA LEU A 21 -0.25 -2.70 5.94
C LEU A 21 -1.75 -2.53 6.11
N TRP A 22 -2.40 -3.46 6.84
CA TRP A 22 -3.82 -3.36 7.14
C TRP A 22 -4.16 -2.16 8.05
N GLU A 23 -3.31 -1.88 9.04
CA GLU A 23 -3.48 -0.79 10.00
C GLU A 23 -2.86 0.54 9.53
N LEU A 24 -2.15 0.54 8.39
CA LEU A 24 -1.47 1.70 7.85
C LEU A 24 -2.49 2.79 7.47
N LYS A 25 -2.33 3.96 8.09
CA LYS A 25 -3.09 5.19 7.82
C LYS A 25 -2.13 6.37 7.86
N VAL A 26 -2.44 7.41 7.10
CA VAL A 26 -1.72 8.68 7.17
C VAL A 26 -1.87 9.24 8.58
N LYS A 27 -0.75 9.57 9.23
CA LYS A 27 -0.73 10.28 10.52
C LYS A 27 -0.28 11.71 10.28
N GLY A 28 -1.11 12.68 10.63
CA GLY A 28 -0.81 14.10 10.42
C GLY A 28 -0.73 14.47 8.92
N THR A 29 0.34 15.17 8.53
CA THR A 29 0.54 15.68 7.16
C THR A 29 1.55 14.85 6.34
N GLU A 30 2.01 13.71 6.84
CA GLU A 30 3.08 12.93 6.23
C GLU A 30 2.59 11.94 5.15
N LEU A 31 1.95 12.46 4.10
CA LEU A 31 1.46 11.64 2.98
C LEU A 31 2.60 10.95 2.21
N ALA A 32 3.75 11.63 2.05
CA ALA A 32 4.91 11.07 1.37
C ALA A 32 5.47 9.84 2.11
N SER A 33 5.64 9.95 3.44
CA SER A 33 6.08 8.85 4.30
C SER A 33 5.10 7.68 4.26
N TYR A 34 3.80 7.95 4.27
CA TYR A 34 2.75 6.94 4.12
C TYR A 34 2.85 6.22 2.76
N THR A 35 2.96 6.98 1.67
CA THR A 35 3.03 6.44 0.31
C THR A 35 4.25 5.55 0.12
N GLN A 36 5.41 6.01 0.56
CA GLN A 36 6.63 5.22 0.51
C GLN A 36 6.47 3.92 1.31
N ARG A 37 5.98 4.01 2.55
CA ARG A 37 5.80 2.84 3.41
C ARG A 37 4.78 1.84 2.83
N PHE A 38 3.71 2.34 2.23
CA PHE A 38 2.71 1.52 1.55
C PHE A 38 3.33 0.73 0.39
N GLN A 39 4.13 1.39 -0.46
CA GLN A 39 4.78 0.74 -1.60
C GLN A 39 5.78 -0.33 -1.15
N GLU A 40 6.57 -0.06 -0.12
CA GLU A 40 7.49 -1.05 0.49
C GLU A 40 6.72 -2.27 1.02
N LEU A 41 5.66 -2.05 1.79
CA LEU A 41 4.84 -3.11 2.36
C LEU A 41 4.08 -3.91 1.29
N ALA A 42 3.57 -3.24 0.25
CA ALA A 42 2.87 -3.90 -0.85
C ALA A 42 3.81 -4.76 -1.71
N LEU A 43 5.08 -4.38 -1.83
CA LEU A 43 6.10 -5.19 -2.48
C LEU A 43 6.43 -6.43 -1.66
N LEU A 44 6.60 -6.28 -0.34
CA LEU A 44 6.88 -7.38 0.57
C LEU A 44 5.68 -8.33 0.75
N CYS A 45 4.47 -7.79 0.76
CA CYS A 45 3.21 -8.52 0.89
C CYS A 45 2.55 -8.76 -0.48
N GLY A 46 3.34 -9.07 -1.52
CA GLY A 46 2.85 -9.20 -2.89
C GLY A 46 1.72 -10.22 -3.08
N ARG A 47 1.56 -11.18 -2.16
CA ARG A 47 0.46 -12.17 -2.16
C ARG A 47 -0.85 -11.67 -1.55
N MET A 48 -0.85 -10.52 -0.87
CA MET A 48 -2.01 -9.96 -0.18
C MET A 48 -3.01 -9.31 -1.14
N PHE A 49 -2.56 -8.93 -2.34
CA PHE A 49 -3.37 -8.28 -3.37
C PHE A 49 -3.57 -9.20 -4.55
N SER A 50 -4.84 -9.41 -4.94
CA SER A 50 -5.17 -10.26 -6.10
C SER A 50 -5.10 -9.50 -7.41
N ALA A 51 -5.36 -8.19 -7.36
CA ALA A 51 -5.28 -7.27 -8.49
C ALA A 51 -4.63 -5.93 -8.10
N GLU A 52 -4.28 -5.12 -9.11
CA GLU A 52 -3.81 -3.75 -8.88
C GLU A 52 -4.89 -2.86 -8.25
N SER A 53 -6.16 -3.07 -8.62
CA SER A 53 -7.31 -2.38 -8.02
C SER A 53 -7.36 -2.56 -6.50
N ASP A 54 -7.05 -3.75 -5.99
CA ASP A 54 -7.07 -4.04 -4.54
C ASP A 54 -6.00 -3.21 -3.81
N LYS A 55 -4.84 -3.00 -4.46
CA LYS A 55 -3.76 -2.16 -3.92
C LYS A 55 -4.21 -0.71 -3.85
N VAL A 56 -4.81 -0.22 -4.93
CA VAL A 56 -5.33 1.15 -5.04
C VAL A 56 -6.41 1.38 -3.98
N GLU A 57 -7.40 0.50 -3.88
CA GLU A 57 -8.46 0.60 -2.88
C GLU A 57 -7.88 0.63 -1.46
N LYS A 58 -6.92 -0.25 -1.17
CA LYS A 58 -6.29 -0.30 0.15
C LYS A 58 -5.50 0.96 0.48
N TYR A 59 -4.84 1.56 -0.51
CA TYR A 59 -4.15 2.85 -0.38
C TYR A 59 -5.14 3.98 -0.09
N VAL A 60 -6.23 4.06 -0.86
CA VAL A 60 -7.26 5.10 -0.69
C VAL A 60 -7.87 5.06 0.70
N VAL A 61 -8.19 3.88 1.23
CA VAL A 61 -8.76 3.69 2.58
C VAL A 61 -7.85 4.23 3.70
N GLY A 62 -6.54 4.31 3.49
CA GLY A 62 -5.59 4.84 4.47
C GLY A 62 -5.39 6.36 4.40
N LEU A 63 -5.97 7.04 3.40
CA LEU A 63 -5.85 8.48 3.21
C LEU A 63 -6.75 9.27 4.19
N PRO A 64 -6.36 10.51 4.54
CA PRO A 64 -7.20 11.38 5.35
C PRO A 64 -8.42 11.85 4.55
N ASP A 65 -9.54 12.09 5.23
CA ASP A 65 -10.83 12.46 4.63
C ASP A 65 -10.74 13.66 3.67
N MET A 66 -9.81 14.58 3.94
CA MET A 66 -9.57 15.79 3.14
C MET A 66 -9.21 15.48 1.68
N ILE A 67 -8.47 14.40 1.41
CA ILE A 67 -8.07 13.98 0.05
C ILE A 67 -8.74 12.68 -0.38
N HIS A 68 -9.34 11.93 0.55
CA HIS A 68 -10.05 10.69 0.24
C HIS A 68 -11.14 10.93 -0.82
N GLY A 69 -11.92 11.99 -0.67
CA GLY A 69 -13.01 12.32 -1.62
C GLY A 69 -12.53 12.60 -3.04
N SER A 70 -11.43 13.33 -3.21
CA SER A 70 -10.87 13.65 -4.53
C SER A 70 -10.32 12.40 -5.22
N VAL A 71 -9.61 11.53 -4.49
CA VAL A 71 -9.05 10.30 -5.04
C VAL A 71 -10.14 9.31 -5.45
N VAL A 72 -11.18 9.13 -4.61
CA VAL A 72 -12.33 8.26 -4.94
C VAL A 72 -13.08 8.75 -6.18
N ALA A 73 -13.28 10.07 -6.31
CA ALA A 73 -14.00 10.64 -7.45
C ALA A 73 -13.27 10.40 -8.79
N SER A 74 -11.94 10.45 -8.77
CA SER A 74 -11.09 10.28 -9.95
C SER A 74 -10.95 8.82 -10.40
N LYS A 75 -11.31 7.84 -9.56
CA LYS A 75 -11.27 6.39 -9.86
C LYS A 75 -9.94 5.94 -10.49
N PRO A 76 -8.81 6.11 -9.78
CA PRO A 76 -7.51 5.69 -10.26
C PRO A 76 -7.51 4.19 -10.60
N LYS A 77 -6.93 3.84 -11.74
CA LYS A 77 -6.72 2.45 -12.18
C LYS A 77 -5.38 1.92 -11.72
N THR A 78 -4.40 2.81 -11.54
CA THR A 78 -3.05 2.45 -11.15
C THR A 78 -2.66 3.08 -9.82
N MET A 79 -1.68 2.47 -9.16
CA MET A 79 -1.10 3.03 -7.94
C MET A 79 -0.47 4.41 -8.18
N GLN A 80 0.15 4.62 -9.34
CA GLN A 80 0.78 5.89 -9.67
C GLN A 80 -0.27 7.00 -9.79
N GLU A 81 -1.38 6.75 -10.49
CA GLU A 81 -2.49 7.71 -10.59
C GLU A 81 -3.03 8.07 -9.21
N ALA A 82 -3.22 7.08 -8.33
CA ALA A 82 -3.72 7.33 -6.97
C ALA A 82 -2.78 8.25 -6.17
N ILE A 83 -1.46 8.12 -6.35
CA ILE A 83 -0.44 8.94 -5.68
C ILE A 83 -0.41 10.36 -6.26
N GLU A 84 -0.49 10.49 -7.59
CA GLU A 84 -0.53 11.78 -8.29
C GLU A 84 -1.79 12.59 -7.95
N ILE A 85 -2.92 11.94 -7.67
CA ILE A 85 -4.16 12.62 -7.25
C ILE A 85 -4.12 13.00 -5.76
N ALA A 86 -3.44 12.21 -4.94
CA ALA A 86 -3.35 12.43 -3.49
C ALA A 86 -2.37 13.56 -3.11
N THR A 87 -1.40 13.85 -3.98
CA THR A 87 -0.34 14.87 -3.78
C THR A 87 -0.68 16.17 -4.50
#